data_AF-A0A9E5N7I3-F1
#
_entry.id   AF-A0A9E5N7I3-F1
#
_cell.length_a   1.000
_cell.length_b   1.000
_cell.length_c   1.000
_cell.angle_alpha   90.00
_cell.angle_beta   90.00
_cell.angle_gamma   90.00
#
_symmetry.space_group_name_H-M   'P 1'
#
loop_
_entity.id
_entity.type
_entity.pdbx_description
1 polymer ?
#
loop_
_entity_poly.entity_id
_entity_poly.type
_entity_poly.pdbx_seq_one_letter_code
_entity_poly.pdbx_strand_id
1 'polypeptide(L)'
;EVQEAEILIHVLDASSPNLAAQREAAERVLAELDCATKPTLFAYNKADKVANLEFIQKRAAGDDRAVVISALRGSGLDSLCAQLALLLEEGLV
;
A
#
# COMPACT_ATOMS: atom_id res chain seq x y z
N GLU A 1 1.24 -1.31 -18.35
CA GLU A 1 0.64 -0.97 -17.03
C GLU A 1 1.66 -1.01 -15.88
N VAL A 2 2.01 -2.16 -15.29
CA VAL A 2 2.98 -2.20 -14.15
C VAL A 2 4.41 -1.86 -14.57
N GLN A 3 4.87 -2.33 -15.72
CA GLN A 3 6.24 -2.10 -16.21
C GLN A 3 6.52 -0.65 -16.63
N GLU A 4 5.49 0.10 -17.02
CA GLU A 4 5.61 1.51 -17.43
C GLU A 4 5.32 2.47 -16.28
N ALA A 5 4.73 1.99 -15.18
CA ALA A 5 4.41 2.82 -14.03
C ALA A 5 5.68 3.32 -13.33
N GLU A 6 5.71 4.60 -12.99
CA GLU A 6 6.77 5.20 -12.17
C GLU A 6 6.61 4.84 -10.69
N ILE A 7 5.36 4.63 -10.24
CA ILE A 7 5.00 4.31 -8.85
C ILE A 7 3.98 3.18 -8.83
N LEU A 8 4.08 2.31 -7.83
CA LEU A 8 3.11 1.26 -7.56
C LEU A 8 2.32 1.55 -6.29
N ILE A 9 1.03 1.23 -6.30
CA ILE A 9 0.19 1.24 -5.10
C ILE A 9 -0.20 -0.20 -4.79
N HIS A 10 0.31 -0.72 -3.68
CA HIS A 10 -0.02 -2.06 -3.23
C HIS A 10 -1.19 -1.99 -2.24
N VAL A 11 -2.40 -2.25 -2.72
CA VAL A 11 -3.60 -2.24 -1.91
C VAL A 11 -3.74 -3.55 -1.13
N LEU A 12 -3.61 -3.49 0.18
CA LEU A 12 -3.70 -4.62 1.10
C LEU A 12 -5.05 -4.62 1.81
N ASP A 13 -5.72 -5.77 1.90
CA ASP A 13 -6.94 -5.90 2.71
C ASP A 13 -6.58 -6.06 4.19
N ALA A 14 -6.68 -4.97 4.96
CA ALA A 14 -6.39 -4.92 6.40
C ALA A 14 -7.30 -5.82 7.25
N SER A 15 -8.49 -6.16 6.75
CA SER A 15 -9.45 -7.02 7.45
C SER A 15 -9.22 -8.52 7.18
N SER A 16 -8.38 -8.84 6.20
CA SER A 16 -8.12 -10.22 5.80
C SER A 16 -7.14 -10.91 6.76
N PRO A 17 -7.48 -12.10 7.29
CA PRO A 17 -6.51 -12.91 8.07
C PRO A 17 -5.33 -13.37 7.21
N ASN A 18 -5.50 -13.43 5.88
CA ASN A 18 -4.49 -13.88 4.92
C ASN A 18 -3.67 -12.74 4.33
N LEU A 19 -3.71 -11.54 4.92
CA LEU A 19 -3.00 -10.35 4.40
C LEU A 19 -1.53 -10.64 4.10
N ALA A 20 -0.83 -11.35 4.99
CA ALA A 20 0.58 -11.68 4.80
C ALA A 20 0.83 -12.53 3.54
N ALA A 21 0.03 -13.58 3.35
CA ALA A 21 0.15 -14.47 2.20
C ALA A 21 -0.24 -13.78 0.89
N GLN A 22 -1.26 -12.90 0.92
CA GLN A 22 -1.67 -12.12 -0.24
C GLN A 22 -0.59 -11.12 -0.65
N ARG A 23 0.03 -10.45 0.32
CA ARG A 23 1.16 -9.55 0.09
C ARG A 23 2.33 -10.29 -0.55
N GLU A 24 2.75 -11.42 0.03
CA GLU A 24 3.86 -12.23 -0.48
C GLU A 24 3.58 -12.72 -1.91
N ALA A 25 2.36 -13.16 -2.19
CA ALA A 25 1.98 -13.58 -3.54
C ALA A 25 2.08 -12.44 -4.56
N ALA A 26 1.63 -11.23 -4.21
CA ALA A 26 1.74 -10.07 -5.08
C ALA A 26 3.20 -9.62 -5.27
N GLU A 27 4.01 -9.63 -4.20
CA GLU A 27 5.44 -9.32 -4.26
C GLU A 27 6.21 -10.31 -5.16
N ARG A 28 5.83 -11.60 -5.15
CA ARG A 28 6.40 -12.60 -6.08
C ARG A 28 6.10 -12.25 -7.54
N VAL A 29 4.84 -11.92 -7.86
CA VAL A 29 4.47 -11.53 -9.22
C VAL A 29 5.22 -10.26 -9.66
N LEU A 30 5.38 -9.28 -8.78
CA LEU A 30 6.16 -8.07 -9.07
C LEU A 30 7.64 -8.38 -9.32
N ALA A 31 8.21 -9.34 -8.59
CA ALA A 31 9.58 -9.80 -8.82
C ALA A 31 9.73 -10.52 -10.17
N GLU A 32 8.76 -11.36 -10.56
CA GLU A 32 8.75 -12.03 -11.87
C GLU A 32 8.65 -11.04 -13.04
N LEU A 33 8.06 -9.87 -12.81
CA LEU A 33 7.92 -8.79 -13.81
C LEU A 33 9.09 -7.81 -13.81
N ASP A 34 10.15 -8.06 -13.03
CA ASP A 34 11.30 -7.15 -12.80
C ASP A 34 10.88 -5.76 -12.28
N CYS A 35 9.75 -5.72 -11.56
CA CYS A 35 9.15 -4.48 -11.06
C CYS A 35 9.30 -4.31 -9.53
N ALA A 36 9.99 -5.23 -8.86
CA ALA A 36 10.13 -5.23 -7.40
C ALA A 36 10.92 -4.04 -6.83
N THR A 37 11.74 -3.37 -7.65
CA THR A 37 12.54 -2.21 -7.26
C THR A 37 11.80 -0.88 -7.37
N LYS A 38 10.57 -0.90 -7.93
CA LYS A 38 9.78 0.32 -8.13
C LYS A 38 9.30 0.90 -6.79
N PRO A 39 9.27 2.23 -6.64
CA PRO A 39 8.74 2.85 -5.45
C PRO A 39 7.29 2.42 -5.26
N THR A 40 7.01 1.81 -4.10
CA THR A 40 5.72 1.20 -3.80
C THR A 40 5.15 1.81 -2.54
N LEU A 41 3.90 2.30 -2.62
CA LEU A 41 3.13 2.78 -1.49
C LEU A 41 2.13 1.70 -1.05
N PHE A 42 2.21 1.26 0.20
CA PHE A 42 1.30 0.27 0.75
C PHE A 42 0.02 0.94 1.27
N ALA A 43 -1.14 0.54 0.73
CA ALA A 43 -2.43 1.03 1.16
C ALA A 43 -3.20 -0.06 1.90
N TYR A 44 -3.17 -0.02 3.24
CA TYR A 44 -3.93 -0.91 4.11
C TYR A 44 -5.41 -0.53 4.08
N ASN A 45 -6.13 -1.09 3.13
CA ASN A 45 -7.53 -0.82 2.83
C ASN A 45 -8.48 -1.65 3.70
N LYS A 46 -9.76 -1.26 3.72
CA LYS A 46 -10.84 -1.84 4.55
C LYS A 46 -10.64 -1.65 6.05
N ALA A 47 -9.98 -0.57 6.46
CA ALA A 47 -9.82 -0.21 7.87
C ALA A 47 -11.15 -0.15 8.64
N ASP A 48 -12.26 0.14 7.97
CA ASP A 48 -13.61 0.14 8.55
C ASP A 48 -14.10 -1.23 9.05
N LYS A 49 -13.48 -2.32 8.59
CA LYS A 49 -13.80 -3.71 8.99
C LYS A 49 -12.84 -4.27 10.03
N VAL A 50 -11.83 -3.50 10.42
CA VAL A 50 -10.79 -3.95 11.34
C VAL A 50 -11.24 -3.70 12.78
N ALA A 51 -11.31 -4.76 13.57
CA ALA A 51 -11.67 -4.65 14.99
C ALA A 51 -10.57 -3.98 15.83
N ASN A 52 -9.29 -4.21 15.49
CA ASN A 52 -8.14 -3.62 16.18
C ASN A 52 -7.29 -2.80 15.20
N LEU A 53 -7.60 -1.52 15.09
CA LEU A 53 -6.88 -0.59 14.21
C LEU A 53 -5.42 -0.37 14.63
N GLU A 54 -5.10 -0.42 15.93
CA GLU A 54 -3.72 -0.26 16.41
C GLU A 54 -2.79 -1.35 15.86
N PHE A 55 -3.28 -2.58 15.73
CA PHE A 55 -2.50 -3.67 15.15
C PHE A 55 -2.14 -3.38 13.68
N ILE A 56 -3.09 -2.86 12.90
CA ILE A 56 -2.84 -2.50 11.49
C ILE A 56 -1.92 -1.29 11.40
N GLN A 57 -2.09 -0.29 12.27
CA GLN A 57 -1.20 0.88 12.30
C GLN A 57 0.24 0.49 12.65
N LYS A 58 0.46 -0.40 13.63
CA LYS A 58 1.79 -0.94 13.94
C LYS A 58 2.40 -1.67 12.76
N ARG A 59 1.59 -2.42 12.01
CA ARG A 59 2.05 -3.13 10.82
C ARG A 59 2.44 -2.16 9.71
N ALA A 60 1.60 -1.16 9.44
CA ALA A 60 1.87 -0.11 8.47
C ALA A 60 3.12 0.71 8.85
N ALA A 61 3.33 0.98 10.13
CA ALA A 61 4.53 1.68 10.61
C ALA A 61 5.83 0.85 10.45
N GLY A 62 5.74 -0.45 10.18
CA GLY A 62 6.88 -1.29 9.85
C GLY A 62 7.30 -1.22 8.38
N ASP A 63 6.47 -0.62 7.52
CA ASP A 63 6.78 -0.37 6.12
C ASP A 63 7.26 1.08 5.93
N ASP A 64 8.22 1.30 5.03
CA ASP A 64 8.80 2.62 4.75
C ASP A 64 7.72 3.63 4.31
N ARG A 65 6.77 3.16 3.51
CA ARG A 65 5.72 3.97 2.87
C ARG A 65 4.39 3.25 2.96
N ALA A 66 3.60 3.56 3.98
CA ALA A 66 2.29 2.96 4.16
C ALA A 66 1.24 3.93 4.67
N VAL A 67 0.00 3.72 4.24
CA VAL A 67 -1.18 4.44 4.71
C VAL A 67 -2.29 3.45 5.05
N VAL A 68 -3.06 3.78 6.09
CA VAL A 68 -4.25 3.02 6.47
C VAL A 68 -5.47 3.76 5.96
N ILE A 69 -6.29 3.10 5.15
CA ILE A 69 -7.43 3.71 4.46
C ILE A 69 -8.69 2.85 4.59
N SER A 70 -9.84 3.49 4.43
CA SER A 70 -11.06 2.81 3.98
C SER A 70 -11.50 3.46 2.69
N ALA A 71 -11.23 2.80 1.55
CA ALA A 71 -11.69 3.28 0.25
C ALA A 71 -13.22 3.38 0.19
N LEU A 72 -13.94 2.55 0.96
CA LEU A 72 -15.40 2.59 1.05
C LEU A 72 -15.90 3.82 1.81
N ARG A 73 -15.23 4.21 2.89
CA ARG A 73 -15.63 5.38 3.71
C ARG A 73 -14.95 6.68 3.29
N GLY A 74 -13.97 6.60 2.39
CA GLY A 74 -13.11 7.72 1.99
C GLY A 74 -12.07 8.11 3.04
N SER A 75 -12.02 7.47 4.22
CA SER A 75 -11.07 7.82 5.26
C SER A 75 -9.64 7.43 4.86
N GLY A 76 -8.70 8.35 5.09
CA GLY A 76 -7.28 8.14 4.78
C GLY A 76 -6.91 8.35 3.31
N LEU A 77 -7.87 8.63 2.42
CA LEU A 77 -7.57 8.92 1.01
C LEU A 77 -6.77 10.22 0.84
N ASP A 78 -7.02 11.25 1.65
CA ASP A 78 -6.22 12.47 1.61
C ASP A 78 -4.74 12.20 1.94
N SER A 79 -4.49 11.32 2.91
CA SER A 79 -3.14 10.88 3.28
C SER A 79 -2.49 10.05 2.16
N LEU A 80 -3.26 9.16 1.53
CA LEU A 80 -2.81 8.42 0.35
C LEU A 80 -2.40 9.38 -0.77
N CYS A 81 -3.24 10.37 -1.10
CA CYS A 81 -2.95 11.35 -2.14
C CYS A 81 -1.73 12.22 -1.79
N ALA A 82 -1.59 12.64 -0.54
CA ALA A 82 -0.44 13.42 -0.09
C ALA A 82 0.88 12.63 -0.21
N GLN A 83 0.87 11.36 0.21
CA GLN A 83 2.03 10.47 0.07
C GLN A 83 2.37 10.20 -1.40
N LEU A 84 1.36 10.02 -2.26
CA LEU A 84 1.58 9.86 -3.69
C LEU A 84 2.19 11.12 -4.33
N ALA A 85 1.73 12.31 -3.93
CA ALA A 85 2.29 13.56 -4.43
C ALA A 85 3.78 13.68 -4.07
N LEU A 86 4.14 13.40 -2.81
CA LEU A 86 5.54 13.39 -2.36
C LEU A 86 6.39 12.39 -3.16
N LEU A 87 5.86 11.19 -3.42
CA LEU A 87 6.56 10.18 -4.20
C LEU A 87 6.81 10.58 -5.65
N LEU A 88 5.83 11.25 -6.27
CA LEU A 88 5.98 11.78 -7.61
C LEU A 88 7.04 12.88 -7.63
N GLU A 89 7.06 13.75 -6.63
CA GLU A 89 8.09 14.78 -6.51
C GLU A 89 9.50 14.19 -6.33
N GLU A 90 9.66 13.12 -5.55
CA GLU A 90 10.95 12.42 -5.38
C GLU A 90 11.44 11.71 -6.66
N GLY A 91 10.52 11.21 -7.50
CA GLY A 91 10.84 10.52 -8.75
C GLY A 91 11.11 11.43 -9.94
N LEU A 92 10.74 12.71 -9.85
CA LEU A 92 10.89 13.72 -10.91
C LEU A 92 12.23 14.48 -10.88
N VAL A 93 13.16 14.13 -9.97
CA VAL A 93 14.46 14.81 -9.77
C VAL A 93 15.64 14.05 -10.35
#